data_AF-A0A951JKS8-F1
#
_entry.id   AF-A0A951JKS8-F1
#
_cell.length_a   1.000
_cell.length_b   1.000
_cell.length_c   1.000
_cell.angle_alpha   90.00
_cell.angle_beta   90.00
_cell.angle_gamma   90.00
#
_symmetry.space_group_name_H-M   'P 1'
#
loop_
_entity.id
_entity.type
_entity.pdbx_description
1 polymer ?
#
loop_
_entity_poly.entity_id
_entity_poly.type
_entity_poly.pdbx_seq_one_letter_code
_entity_poly.pdbx_strand_id
1 'polypeptide(L)'
;MKTATRGVLTEQGGAAAVEFALILPMLLLLIFGMIDFSRAYNAHISLSGAAREGARVLALGTGDPVQTTKDAAPSLPPDEITVALDPADCAGSAGQPANVTASYDFSYITPLSGLMSLFGGSALASPITLNGIGVMRCGG
;
A
#
# COMPACT_ATOMS: atom_id res chain seq x y z
N MET A 1 5.39 40.14 59.20
CA MET A 1 4.32 39.15 58.92
C MET A 1 3.87 39.32 57.48
N LYS A 2 4.18 38.38 56.58
CA LYS A 2 3.59 38.31 55.24
C LYS A 2 3.44 36.83 54.88
N THR A 3 2.20 36.35 54.97
CA THR A 3 1.83 34.94 54.81
C THR A 3 1.75 34.62 53.32
N ALA A 4 2.59 33.70 52.85
CA ALA A 4 2.56 33.20 51.48
C ALA A 4 1.44 32.17 51.34
N THR A 5 0.37 32.54 50.64
CA THR A 5 -0.70 31.63 50.22
C THR A 5 -0.17 30.74 49.09
N ARG A 6 0.03 29.46 49.38
CA ARG A 6 0.45 28.42 48.42
C ARG A 6 -0.78 27.97 47.64
N GLY A 7 -0.85 28.30 46.34
CA GLY A 7 -1.91 27.82 45.45
C GLY A 7 -1.80 26.31 45.24
N VAL A 8 -2.85 25.58 45.61
CA VAL A 8 -3.00 24.14 45.33
C VAL A 8 -3.33 24.01 43.85
N LEU A 9 -2.36 23.55 43.05
CA LEU A 9 -2.61 23.11 41.68
C LEU A 9 -3.40 21.81 41.77
N THR A 10 -4.59 21.78 41.17
CA THR A 10 -5.51 20.64 41.20
C THR A 10 -4.89 19.45 40.47
N GLU A 11 -4.54 18.39 41.22
CA GLU A 11 -3.88 17.17 40.72
C GLU A 11 -4.69 16.40 39.66
N GLN A 12 -6.00 16.67 39.56
CA GLN A 12 -6.93 15.98 38.65
C GLN A 12 -6.59 16.18 37.16
N GLY A 13 -6.04 17.32 36.77
CA GLY A 13 -5.67 17.59 35.38
C GLY A 13 -4.43 16.82 34.91
N GLY A 14 -3.49 16.53 35.82
CA GLY A 14 -2.29 15.76 35.51
C GLY A 14 -2.59 14.27 35.33
N ALA A 15 -3.47 13.72 36.16
CA ALA A 15 -3.90 12.32 36.06
C ALA A 15 -4.58 12.01 34.71
N ALA A 16 -5.51 12.86 34.27
CA ALA A 16 -6.18 12.70 32.98
C ALA A 16 -5.22 12.76 31.78
N ALA A 17 -4.18 13.60 31.85
CA ALA A 17 -3.16 13.67 30.80
C ALA A 17 -2.33 12.37 30.72
N VAL A 18 -2.04 11.75 31.87
CA VAL A 18 -1.33 10.46 31.93
C VAL A 18 -2.21 9.33 31.40
N GLU A 19 -3.49 9.29 31.75
CA GLU A 19 -4.45 8.31 31.24
C GLU A 19 -4.56 8.37 29.71
N PHE A 20 -4.65 9.58 29.15
CA PHE A 20 -4.65 9.76 27.69
C PHE A 20 -3.35 9.34 27.04
N ALA A 21 -2.19 9.64 27.66
CA ALA A 21 -0.89 9.25 27.14
C ALA A 21 -0.70 7.72 27.06
N LEU A 22 -1.43 6.93 27.86
CA LEU A 22 -1.41 5.47 27.78
C LEU A 22 -2.26 4.92 26.62
N ILE A 23 -3.36 5.60 26.27
CA ILE A 23 -4.27 5.16 25.20
C ILE A 23 -3.83 5.67 23.82
N LEU A 24 -3.26 6.88 23.78
CA LEU A 24 -2.82 7.56 22.56
C LEU A 24 -1.97 6.67 21.63
N PRO A 25 -1.00 5.88 22.09
CA PRO A 25 -0.18 5.10 21.18
C PRO A 25 -0.96 3.97 20.50
N MET A 26 -1.90 3.34 21.21
CA MET A 26 -2.80 2.34 20.63
C MET A 26 -3.71 2.98 19.58
N LEU A 27 -4.21 4.19 19.86
CA LEU A 27 -5.01 4.96 18.90
C LEU A 27 -4.20 5.33 17.65
N LEU A 28 -2.95 5.77 17.81
CA LEU A 28 -2.06 6.12 16.70
C LEU A 28 -1.72 4.89 15.85
N LEU A 29 -1.44 3.73 16.45
CA LEU A 29 -1.20 2.48 15.72
C LEU A 29 -2.40 2.14 14.82
N LEU A 30 -3.62 2.29 15.34
CA LEU A 30 -4.84 2.00 14.61
C LEU A 30 -5.05 2.99 13.46
N ILE A 31 -4.88 4.29 13.70
CA ILE A 31 -5.05 5.33 12.66
C ILE A 31 -3.98 5.19 11.56
N PHE A 32 -2.71 5.08 11.96
CA PHE A 32 -1.60 4.93 11.02
C PHE A 32 -1.69 3.63 10.22
N GLY A 33 -2.05 2.53 10.90
CA GLY A 33 -2.32 1.25 10.25
C GLY A 33 -3.43 1.36 9.20
N MET A 34 -4.54 2.05 9.52
CA MET A 34 -5.61 2.27 8.55
C MET A 34 -5.17 3.09 7.35
N ILE A 35 -4.39 4.15 7.55
CA ILE A 35 -3.90 5.04 6.47
C ILE A 35 -3.03 4.25 5.50
N ASP A 36 -2.03 3.53 5.99
CA ASP A 36 -1.15 2.77 5.11
C ASP A 36 -1.84 1.56 4.49
N PHE A 37 -2.72 0.88 5.24
CA PHE A 37 -3.50 -0.23 4.71
C PHE A 37 -4.40 0.21 3.54
N SER A 38 -5.09 1.33 3.69
CA SER A 38 -5.98 1.83 2.63
C SER A 38 -5.21 2.24 1.37
N ARG A 39 -4.02 2.84 1.51
CA ARG A 39 -3.12 3.11 0.39
C ARG A 39 -2.62 1.83 -0.29
N ALA A 40 -2.13 0.87 0.48
CA ALA A 40 -1.64 -0.40 -0.05
C ALA A 40 -2.74 -1.18 -0.79
N TYR A 41 -3.95 -1.20 -0.23
CA TYR A 41 -5.09 -1.86 -0.83
C TYR A 41 -5.55 -1.16 -2.12
N ASN A 42 -5.55 0.18 -2.15
CA ASN A 42 -5.84 0.95 -3.37
C ASN A 42 -4.82 0.66 -4.48
N ALA A 43 -3.53 0.59 -4.14
CA ALA A 43 -2.48 0.22 -5.07
C ALA A 43 -2.70 -1.20 -5.63
N HIS A 44 -3.05 -2.16 -4.76
CA HIS A 44 -3.32 -3.53 -5.18
C HIS A 44 -4.52 -3.65 -6.14
N ILE A 45 -5.63 -2.96 -5.87
CA ILE A 45 -6.77 -2.91 -6.79
C ILE A 45 -6.37 -2.31 -8.13
N SER A 46 -5.62 -1.20 -8.10
CA SER A 46 -5.16 -0.50 -9.31
C SER A 46 -4.26 -1.40 -10.16
N LEU A 47 -3.29 -2.10 -9.54
CA LEU A 47 -2.41 -3.08 -10.22
C LEU A 47 -3.19 -4.25 -10.81
N SER A 48 -4.18 -4.79 -10.08
CA SER A 48 -5.00 -5.91 -10.57
C SER A 48 -5.89 -5.48 -11.75
N GLY A 49 -6.44 -4.26 -11.73
CA GLY A 49 -7.18 -3.71 -12.85
C GLY A 49 -6.27 -3.49 -14.07
N ALA A 50 -5.13 -2.84 -13.86
CA ALA A 50 -4.13 -2.58 -14.86
C ALA A 50 -3.59 -3.85 -15.54
N ALA A 51 -3.26 -4.87 -14.76
CA ALA A 51 -2.77 -6.14 -15.29
C ALA A 51 -3.82 -6.84 -16.17
N ARG A 52 -5.13 -6.70 -15.87
CA ARG A 52 -6.19 -7.24 -16.74
C ARG A 52 -6.27 -6.50 -18.07
N GLU A 53 -6.11 -5.18 -18.08
CA GLU A 53 -6.08 -4.43 -19.34
C GLU A 53 -4.83 -4.74 -20.16
N GLY A 54 -3.67 -4.87 -19.51
CA GLY A 54 -2.45 -5.39 -20.13
C GLY A 54 -2.62 -6.77 -20.74
N ALA A 55 -3.23 -7.70 -19.99
CA ALA A 55 -3.51 -9.05 -20.46
C ALA A 55 -4.45 -9.07 -21.68
N ARG A 56 -5.41 -8.14 -21.75
CA ARG A 56 -6.28 -7.96 -22.92
C ARG A 56 -5.50 -7.52 -24.15
N VAL A 57 -4.64 -6.51 -24.01
CA VAL A 57 -3.81 -6.03 -25.12
C VAL A 57 -2.82 -7.11 -25.57
N LEU A 58 -2.23 -7.85 -24.63
CA LEU A 58 -1.37 -9.00 -24.92
C LEU A 58 -2.13 -10.09 -25.68
N ALA A 59 -3.32 -10.47 -25.19
CA ALA A 59 -4.15 -11.51 -25.78
C ALA A 59 -4.61 -11.18 -27.21
N LEU A 60 -4.94 -9.91 -27.48
CA LEU A 60 -5.36 -9.43 -28.79
C LEU A 60 -4.19 -9.10 -29.72
N GLY A 61 -2.99 -8.88 -29.17
CA GLY A 61 -1.82 -8.43 -29.92
C GLY A 61 -1.97 -7.01 -30.50
N THR A 62 -2.81 -6.17 -29.89
CA THR A 62 -3.22 -4.85 -30.44
C THR A 62 -2.49 -3.65 -29.82
N GLY A 63 -1.21 -3.78 -29.49
CA GLY A 63 -0.41 -2.69 -28.92
C GLY A 63 0.69 -3.18 -27.98
N ASP A 64 1.20 -2.27 -27.14
CA ASP A 64 2.16 -2.58 -26.09
C ASP A 64 1.44 -2.89 -24.76
N PRO A 65 1.42 -4.16 -24.31
CA PRO A 65 0.77 -4.54 -23.06
C PRO A 65 1.49 -3.96 -21.83
N VAL A 66 2.79 -3.69 -21.90
CA VAL A 66 3.55 -3.10 -20.78
C VAL A 66 3.10 -1.66 -20.57
N GLN A 67 3.13 -0.85 -21.63
CA GLN A 67 2.71 0.55 -21.54
C GLN A 67 1.24 0.67 -21.16
N THR A 68 0.36 -0.15 -21.76
CA THR A 68 -1.07 -0.17 -21.41
C THR A 68 -1.29 -0.50 -19.93
N THR A 69 -0.54 -1.46 -19.38
CA THR A 69 -0.62 -1.80 -17.95
C THR A 69 -0.23 -0.60 -17.09
N LYS A 70 0.84 0.13 -17.44
CA LYS A 70 1.28 1.31 -16.69
C LYS A 70 0.24 2.44 -16.74
N ASP A 71 -0.31 2.71 -17.93
CA ASP A 71 -1.30 3.77 -18.13
C ASP A 71 -2.64 3.46 -17.43
N ALA A 72 -2.98 2.18 -17.27
CA ALA A 72 -4.18 1.73 -16.59
C ALA A 72 -4.09 1.81 -15.04
N ALA A 73 -2.95 2.22 -14.48
CA ALA A 73 -2.76 2.45 -13.04
C ALA A 73 -2.39 3.92 -12.73
N PRO A 74 -3.27 4.90 -13.03
CA PRO A 74 -2.94 6.33 -12.92
C PRO A 74 -2.70 6.82 -11.48
N SER A 75 -3.10 6.05 -10.47
CA SER A 75 -2.87 6.33 -9.05
C SER A 75 -1.45 6.00 -8.59
N LEU A 76 -0.64 5.35 -9.44
CA LEU A 76 0.71 4.90 -9.14
C LEU A 76 1.72 5.52 -10.12
N PRO A 77 2.96 5.80 -9.69
CA PRO A 77 4.00 6.30 -10.58
C PRO A 77 4.39 5.20 -11.60
N PRO A 78 4.29 5.47 -12.91
CA PRO A 78 4.46 4.44 -13.95
C PRO A 78 5.89 3.88 -14.06
N ASP A 79 6.88 4.63 -13.60
CA ASP A 79 8.29 4.22 -13.60
C ASP A 79 8.60 3.21 -12.49
N GLU A 80 7.80 3.16 -11.43
CA GLU A 80 7.95 2.22 -10.31
C GLU A 80 7.16 0.92 -10.52
N ILE A 81 6.31 0.86 -11.55
CA ILE A 81 5.57 -0.35 -11.91
C ILE A 81 6.45 -1.22 -12.81
N THR A 82 6.76 -2.42 -12.32
CA THR A 82 7.43 -3.47 -13.11
C THR A 82 6.36 -4.40 -13.70
N VAL A 83 6.40 -4.64 -15.01
CA VAL A 83 5.43 -5.52 -15.69
C VAL A 83 6.16 -6.73 -16.26
N ALA A 84 5.68 -7.92 -15.92
CA ALA A 84 6.14 -9.18 -16.49
C ALA A 84 5.02 -9.79 -17.35
N LEU A 85 5.40 -10.28 -18.52
CA LEU A 85 4.50 -10.94 -19.48
C LEU A 85 4.87 -12.42 -19.57
N ASP A 86 3.88 -13.29 -19.57
CA ASP A 86 4.05 -14.72 -19.79
C ASP A 86 2.84 -15.29 -20.55
N PRO A 87 2.98 -15.65 -21.85
CA PRO A 87 4.16 -15.51 -22.70
C PRO A 87 4.46 -14.04 -23.07
N ALA A 88 5.65 -13.79 -23.64
CA ALA A 88 6.07 -12.45 -24.06
C ALA A 88 5.17 -11.85 -25.16
N ASP A 89 4.60 -12.70 -26.02
CA ASP A 89 3.60 -12.36 -27.01
C ASP A 89 2.66 -13.56 -27.27
N CYS A 90 1.52 -13.27 -27.91
CA CYS A 90 0.54 -14.29 -28.28
C CYS A 90 0.68 -14.79 -29.74
N ALA A 91 1.82 -14.55 -30.41
CA ALA A 91 2.01 -14.95 -31.80
C ALA A 91 2.11 -16.48 -31.93
N GLY A 92 1.06 -17.11 -32.45
CA GLY A 92 1.00 -18.57 -32.60
C GLY A 92 0.60 -19.33 -31.34
N SER A 93 0.31 -18.63 -30.25
CA SER A 93 -0.05 -19.21 -28.94
C SER A 93 -1.57 -19.22 -28.70
N ALA A 94 -2.37 -19.36 -29.75
CA ALA A 94 -3.83 -19.25 -29.66
C ALA A 94 -4.41 -20.23 -28.61
N GLY A 95 -5.28 -19.71 -27.74
CA GLY A 95 -5.91 -20.48 -26.66
C GLY A 95 -5.04 -20.72 -25.42
N GLN A 96 -3.75 -20.37 -25.42
CA GLN A 96 -2.88 -20.37 -24.24
C GLN A 96 -3.19 -19.19 -23.31
N PRO A 97 -2.91 -19.31 -22.00
CA PRO A 97 -3.07 -18.21 -21.07
C PRO A 97 -2.05 -17.10 -21.36
N ALA A 98 -2.54 -15.88 -21.46
CA ALA A 98 -1.77 -14.64 -21.52
C ALA A 98 -1.77 -14.01 -20.13
N ASN A 99 -0.70 -14.24 -19.38
CA ASN A 99 -0.53 -13.74 -18.02
C ASN A 99 0.24 -12.43 -18.04
N VAL A 100 -0.28 -11.42 -17.36
CA VAL A 100 0.40 -10.15 -17.12
C VAL A 100 0.46 -9.95 -15.61
N THR A 101 1.67 -9.72 -15.10
CA THR A 101 1.92 -9.44 -13.69
C THR A 101 2.46 -8.02 -13.56
N ALA A 102 1.74 -7.16 -12.84
CA ALA A 102 2.18 -5.83 -12.47
C ALA A 102 2.64 -5.83 -11.02
N SER A 103 3.87 -5.39 -10.77
CA SER A 103 4.51 -5.33 -9.46
C SER A 103 4.83 -3.88 -9.10
N TYR A 104 4.62 -3.53 -7.83
CA TYR A 104 4.89 -2.20 -7.29
C TYR A 104 5.45 -2.33 -5.88
N ASP A 105 6.53 -1.60 -5.59
CA ASP A 105 7.13 -1.57 -4.26
C ASP A 105 6.47 -0.49 -3.40
N PHE A 106 5.60 -0.93 -2.49
CA PHE A 106 4.88 -0.06 -1.59
C PHE A 106 5.73 0.35 -0.39
N SER A 107 5.80 1.66 -0.16
CA SER A 107 6.44 2.25 1.03
C SER A 107 5.40 2.85 1.98
N TYR A 108 5.61 2.58 3.28
CA TYR A 108 4.78 3.13 4.35
C TYR A 108 5.08 4.62 4.51
N ILE A 109 4.03 5.44 4.55
CA ILE A 109 4.20 6.89 4.79
C ILE A 109 4.14 7.23 6.28
N THR A 110 3.43 6.42 7.06
CA THR A 110 3.33 6.65 8.49
C THR A 110 4.51 5.99 9.22
N PRO A 111 4.95 6.53 10.37
CA PRO A 111 6.04 5.95 11.16
C PRO A 111 5.58 4.70 11.94
N LEU A 112 4.74 3.86 11.33
CA LEU A 112 4.14 2.68 11.95
C LEU A 112 5.20 1.69 12.45
N SER A 113 6.30 1.53 11.70
CA SER A 113 7.45 0.69 12.09
C SER A 113 8.13 1.19 13.38
N GLY A 114 8.34 2.51 13.49
CA GLY A 114 8.90 3.14 14.69
C GLY A 114 7.95 3.05 15.87
N LEU A 115 6.65 3.25 15.63
CA LEU A 115 5.63 3.13 16.67
C LEU A 115 5.50 1.67 17.17
N MET A 116 5.53 0.68 16.28
CA MET A 116 5.55 -0.74 16.68
C MET A 116 6.81 -1.10 17.48
N SER A 117 7.97 -0.58 17.09
CA SER A 117 9.23 -0.79 17.83
C SER A 117 9.19 -0.22 19.26
N LEU A 118 8.44 0.86 19.49
CA LEU A 118 8.28 1.45 20.83
C LEU A 118 7.51 0.52 21.80
N PHE A 119 6.58 -0.30 21.28
CA PHE A 119 5.79 -1.26 22.06
C PHE A 119 6.38 -2.67 22.08
N GLY A 120 7.66 -2.81 21.72
CA GLY A 120 8.34 -4.11 21.65
C GLY A 120 7.93 -4.99 20.46
N GLY A 121 7.21 -4.42 19.48
CA GLY A 121 6.92 -5.08 18.21
C GLY A 121 8.09 -4.98 17.23
N SER A 122 8.18 -5.92 16.30
CA SER A 122 9.19 -5.86 15.22
C SER A 122 8.91 -4.71 14.26
N ALA A 123 9.95 -4.13 13.67
CA ALA A 123 9.76 -3.18 12.57
C ALA A 123 9.05 -3.87 11.38
N LEU A 124 8.12 -3.16 10.74
CA LEU A 124 7.52 -3.62 9.49
C LEU A 124 8.55 -3.55 8.36
N ALA A 125 8.62 -4.60 7.55
CA ALA A 125 9.48 -4.62 6.38
C ALA A 125 9.03 -3.54 5.39
N SER A 126 9.93 -2.70 4.92
CA SER A 126 9.65 -1.68 3.90
C SER A 126 10.84 -1.57 2.94
N PRO A 127 10.61 -1.57 1.60
CA PRO A 127 9.31 -1.67 0.93
C PRO A 127 8.71 -3.09 0.97
N ILE A 128 7.39 -3.20 0.71
CA ILE A 128 6.71 -4.46 0.42
C ILE A 128 6.32 -4.51 -1.05
N THR A 129 6.58 -5.61 -1.74
CA THR A 129 6.18 -5.76 -3.14
C THR A 129 4.72 -6.19 -3.24
N LEU A 130 3.89 -5.37 -3.88
CA LEU A 130 2.50 -5.66 -4.20
C LEU A 130 2.41 -6.15 -5.65
N ASN A 131 1.69 -7.25 -5.86
CA ASN A 131 1.49 -7.84 -7.18
C ASN A 131 0.01 -7.81 -7.57
N GLY A 132 -0.26 -7.44 -8.82
CA GLY A 132 -1.55 -7.58 -9.49
C GLY A 132 -1.39 -8.48 -10.71
N ILE A 133 -2.23 -9.50 -10.84
CA ILE A 133 -2.18 -10.45 -11.95
C ILE A 133 -3.47 -10.33 -12.77
N GLY A 134 -3.30 -10.22 -14.08
CA GLY A 134 -4.35 -10.32 -15.08
C GLY A 134 -4.09 -11.49 -16.00
N VAL A 135 -5.13 -12.27 -16.30
CA VAL A 135 -5.03 -13.43 -17.19
C VAL A 135 -6.13 -13.36 -18.24
N MET A 136 -5.79 -13.60 -19.50
CA MET A 136 -6.72 -13.77 -20.63
C MET A 136 -6.29 -14.95 -21.49
N ARG A 137 -7.06 -15.30 -22.53
CA ARG A 137 -6.63 -16.30 -23.53
C ARG A 137 -6.13 -15.59 -24.78
N CYS A 138 -4.98 -16.01 -25.29
CA CYS A 138 -4.50 -15.53 -26.59
C CYS A 138 -5.55 -15.76 -27.68
N GLY A 139 -5.89 -14.72 -28.43
CA GLY A 139 -6.91 -14.74 -29.48
C GLY A 139 -8.30 -14.21 -29.07
N GLY A 140 -8.52 -13.91 -27.78
CA GLY A 140 -9.82 -13.44 -27.26
C GLY A 140 -10.66 -14.55 -26.63
#